data_AF-A0A482VZF7-F1
#
_entry.id   AF-A0A482VZF7-F1
#
_cell.length_a   1.000
_cell.length_b   1.000
_cell.length_c   1.000
_cell.angle_alpha   90.00
_cell.angle_beta   90.00
_cell.angle_gamma   90.00
#
_symmetry.space_group_name_H-M   'P 1'
#
loop_
_entity.id
_entity.type
_entity.pdbx_description
1 polymer ?
#
loop_
_entity_poly.entity_id
_entity_poly.type
_entity_poly.pdbx_seq_one_letter_code
_entity_poly.pdbx_strand_id
1 'polypeptide(L)'
;MPHRREYRRPPTSSFTYVSSCVKYLIFVLNFVFWYSLCLLIFFLLEMGIAIMGFVFPHTMQSVLEENFTDKIIHTYRDDPDLQNFIDFAQQEFRCCGLSSEGYMDWSKNEYFNCTSPSVEHCGVPFSCCINATDISSGLVNIMCGYGVQTLSVAEASKKVWTSGCIEIVRSWAERNLYTIAGIALGIALSQLFVIYLAKTLEGQIDLQKS
;
A
#
# COMPACT_ATOMS: atom_id res chain seq x y z
N MET A 1 42.10 -47.57 64.78
CA MET A 1 42.07 -46.33 63.96
C MET A 1 40.82 -46.34 63.10
N PRO A 2 39.87 -45.40 63.23
CA PRO A 2 38.75 -45.28 62.31
C PRO A 2 39.09 -44.25 61.21
N HIS A 3 38.91 -44.63 59.94
CA HIS A 3 39.00 -43.73 58.80
C HIS A 3 37.81 -42.75 58.82
N ARG A 4 38.08 -41.47 59.08
CA ARG A 4 37.09 -40.39 58.98
C ARG A 4 36.91 -40.05 57.49
N ARG A 5 35.75 -40.37 56.90
CA ARG A 5 35.41 -39.93 55.54
C ARG A 5 35.01 -38.46 55.58
N GLU A 6 35.74 -37.64 54.82
CA GLU A 6 35.51 -36.21 54.68
C GLU A 6 34.33 -35.99 53.71
N TYR A 7 33.18 -35.55 54.23
CA TYR A 7 32.00 -35.26 53.41
C TYR A 7 32.20 -33.90 52.73
N ARG A 8 32.71 -33.92 51.49
CA ARG A 8 32.85 -32.73 50.63
C ARG A 8 31.44 -32.26 50.24
N ARG A 9 30.99 -31.12 50.78
CA ARG A 9 29.73 -30.49 50.36
C ARG A 9 29.80 -30.20 48.85
N PRO A 10 28.76 -30.52 48.05
CA PRO A 10 28.72 -30.09 46.67
C PRO A 10 28.61 -28.55 46.62
N PRO A 11 29.23 -27.89 45.63
CA PRO A 11 29.12 -26.45 45.48
C PRO A 11 27.65 -26.14 45.19
N THR A 12 27.04 -25.26 45.99
CA THR A 12 25.77 -24.64 45.64
C THR A 12 26.03 -23.77 44.43
N SER A 13 25.92 -24.35 43.24
CA SER A 13 25.85 -23.62 41.99
C SER A 13 24.55 -22.82 42.03
N SER A 14 24.65 -21.59 42.53
CA SER A 14 23.66 -20.54 42.33
C SER A 14 23.68 -20.12 40.86
N PHE A 15 23.34 -21.06 39.98
CA PHE A 15 23.05 -20.79 38.58
C PHE A 15 21.54 -20.89 38.48
N THR A 16 20.89 -19.73 38.33
CA THR A 16 19.45 -19.59 38.22
C THR A 16 18.97 -20.41 37.03
N TYR A 17 18.59 -21.68 37.28
CA TYR A 17 18.04 -22.56 36.26
C TYR A 17 16.62 -22.09 35.95
N VAL A 18 16.52 -21.07 35.10
CA VAL A 18 15.24 -20.62 34.58
C VAL A 18 14.74 -21.70 33.62
N SER A 19 13.68 -22.41 34.03
CA SER A 19 13.05 -23.48 33.25
C SER A 19 12.79 -23.03 31.81
N SER A 20 12.97 -23.94 30.84
CA SER A 20 12.65 -23.67 29.44
C SER A 20 11.24 -23.10 29.27
N CYS A 21 10.28 -23.57 30.07
CA CYS A 21 8.91 -23.07 30.11
C CYS A 21 8.84 -21.56 30.42
N VAL A 22 9.63 -21.08 31.39
CA VAL A 22 9.68 -19.66 31.76
C VAL A 22 10.30 -18.81 30.65
N LYS A 23 11.29 -19.34 29.92
CA LYS A 23 11.87 -18.64 28.76
C LYS A 23 10.86 -18.50 27.62
N TYR A 24 10.11 -19.57 27.30
CA TYR A 24 9.03 -19.51 26.31
C TYR A 24 7.92 -18.55 26.75
N LEU A 25 7.55 -18.55 28.03
CA LEU A 25 6.55 -17.63 28.56
C LEU A 25 6.98 -16.16 28.41
N ILE A 26 8.23 -15.83 28.76
CA ILE A 26 8.77 -14.47 28.60
C ILE A 26 8.84 -14.08 27.12
N PHE A 27 9.24 -14.99 26.24
CA PHE A 27 9.27 -14.74 24.79
C PHE A 27 7.88 -14.46 24.22
N VAL A 28 6.89 -15.29 24.57
CA VAL A 28 5.49 -15.11 24.13
C VAL A 28 4.91 -13.82 24.68
N LEU A 29 5.17 -13.48 25.95
CA LEU A 29 4.75 -12.20 26.55
C LEU A 29 5.34 -10.99 25.82
N ASN A 30 6.63 -11.01 25.53
CA ASN A 30 7.28 -9.93 24.78
C ASN A 30 6.67 -9.82 23.38
N PHE A 31 6.47 -10.94 22.69
CA PHE A 31 5.86 -10.95 21.37
C PHE A 31 4.45 -10.36 21.39
N VAL A 32 3.60 -10.76 22.35
CA VAL A 32 2.22 -10.24 22.50
C VAL A 32 2.23 -8.75 22.81
N PHE A 33 3.14 -8.28 23.66
CA PHE A 33 3.27 -6.86 23.98
C PHE A 33 3.63 -6.02 22.75
N TRP A 34 4.67 -6.41 22.02
CA TRP A 34 5.08 -5.72 20.78
C TRP A 34 3.99 -5.77 19.71
N TYR A 35 3.34 -6.92 19.57
CA TYR A 35 2.22 -7.09 18.65
C TYR A 35 1.05 -6.16 19.01
N SER A 36 0.65 -6.10 20.29
CA SER A 36 -0.42 -5.21 20.76
C SER A 36 -0.06 -3.73 20.57
N LEU A 37 1.20 -3.35 20.79
CA LEU A 37 1.67 -1.99 20.56
C LEU A 37 1.63 -1.62 19.07
N CYS A 38 2.09 -2.51 18.20
CA CYS A 38 2.01 -2.32 16.75
C CYS A 38 0.55 -2.15 16.29
N LEU A 39 -0.36 -3.00 16.77
CA LEU A 39 -1.79 -2.89 16.44
C LEU A 39 -2.40 -1.57 16.92
N LEU A 40 -2.02 -1.09 18.10
CA LEU A 40 -2.47 0.23 18.57
C LEU A 40 -1.99 1.35 17.66
N ILE A 41 -0.74 1.31 17.21
CA ILE A 41 -0.19 2.31 16.26
C ILE A 41 -0.98 2.26 14.95
N PHE A 42 -1.25 1.06 14.40
CA PHE A 42 -2.07 0.93 13.19
C PHE A 42 -3.48 1.48 13.36
N PHE A 43 -4.14 1.21 14.49
CA PHE A 43 -5.46 1.76 14.80
C PHE A 43 -5.43 3.30 14.84
N LEU A 44 -4.42 3.90 15.48
CA LEU A 44 -4.27 5.36 15.52
C LEU A 44 -4.03 5.96 14.14
N LEU A 45 -3.25 5.29 13.28
CA LEU A 45 -3.03 5.71 11.89
C LEU A 45 -4.31 5.61 11.08
N GLU A 46 -5.08 4.52 11.22
CA GLU A 46 -6.37 4.33 10.56
C GLU A 46 -7.36 5.45 10.94
N MET A 47 -7.45 5.76 12.24
CA MET A 47 -8.26 6.90 12.72
C MET A 47 -7.75 8.23 12.16
N GLY A 48 -6.43 8.45 12.11
CA GLY A 48 -5.83 9.66 11.54
C GLY A 48 -6.17 9.84 10.06
N ILE A 49 -6.04 8.78 9.26
CA ILE A 49 -6.38 8.79 7.83
C ILE A 49 -7.89 9.02 7.64
N ALA A 50 -8.74 8.36 8.43
CA ALA A 50 -10.19 8.55 8.36
C ALA A 50 -10.59 10.01 8.66
N ILE A 51 -10.00 10.60 9.71
CA ILE A 51 -10.23 12.00 10.06
C ILE A 51 -9.73 12.94 8.95
N MET A 52 -8.52 12.73 8.44
CA MET A 52 -7.98 13.56 7.35
C MET A 52 -8.84 13.48 6.08
N GLY A 53 -9.24 12.27 5.68
CA GLY A 53 -10.10 12.05 4.52
C GLY A 53 -11.49 12.67 4.67
N PHE A 54 -12.05 12.66 5.88
CA PHE A 54 -13.38 13.21 6.15
C PHE A 54 -13.36 14.74 6.33
N VAL A 55 -12.40 15.28 7.09
CA VAL A 55 -12.35 16.71 7.44
C VAL A 55 -11.70 17.55 6.34
N PHE A 56 -10.69 17.02 5.66
CA PHE A 56 -9.90 17.76 4.66
C PHE A 56 -9.87 17.06 3.29
N PRO A 57 -11.04 16.78 2.67
CA PRO A 57 -11.09 16.05 1.41
C PRO A 57 -10.36 16.78 0.27
N HIS A 58 -10.43 18.11 0.23
CA HIS A 58 -9.75 18.91 -0.79
C HIS A 58 -8.23 18.88 -0.65
N THR A 59 -7.70 18.96 0.56
CA THR A 59 -6.26 18.86 0.81
C THR A 59 -5.72 17.48 0.46
N MET A 60 -6.49 16.42 0.74
CA MET A 60 -6.12 15.06 0.31
C MET A 60 -6.04 14.96 -1.22
N GLN A 61 -6.99 15.58 -1.95
CA GLN A 61 -6.96 15.60 -3.41
C GLN A 61 -5.76 16.35 -3.96
N SER A 62 -5.47 17.55 -3.45
CA SER A 62 -4.32 18.33 -3.93
C SER A 62 -2.99 17.64 -3.62
N VAL A 63 -2.87 17.00 -2.45
CA VAL A 63 -1.67 16.22 -2.11
C VAL A 63 -1.50 15.04 -3.07
N LEU A 64 -2.58 14.32 -3.39
CA LEU A 64 -2.57 13.21 -4.34
C LEU A 64 -2.22 13.67 -5.76
N GLU A 65 -2.81 14.77 -6.23
CA GLU A 65 -2.61 15.24 -7.60
C GLU A 65 -1.25 15.91 -7.78
N GLU A 66 -0.84 16.84 -6.91
CA GLU A 66 0.37 17.66 -7.12
C GLU A 66 1.67 16.90 -6.77
N ASN A 67 1.70 16.17 -5.65
CA ASN A 67 2.95 15.53 -5.21
C ASN A 67 3.21 14.19 -5.88
N PHE A 68 2.16 13.42 -6.21
CA PHE A 68 2.35 12.09 -6.79
C PHE A 68 2.37 12.13 -8.31
N THR A 69 1.51 12.91 -8.97
CA THR A 69 1.44 12.90 -10.45
C THR A 69 2.77 13.31 -11.07
N ASP A 70 3.33 14.43 -10.63
CA ASP A 70 4.55 14.97 -11.21
C ASP A 70 5.71 13.98 -11.08
N LYS A 71 5.96 13.52 -9.84
CA LYS A 71 7.03 12.57 -9.56
C LYS A 71 6.85 11.25 -10.30
N ILE A 72 5.66 10.65 -10.24
CA ILE A 72 5.38 9.33 -10.85
C ILE A 72 5.50 9.39 -12.37
N ILE A 73 4.92 10.42 -13.00
CA ILE A 73 4.98 10.57 -14.45
C ILE A 73 6.40 10.84 -14.91
N HIS A 74 7.16 11.70 -14.21
CA HIS A 74 8.55 11.96 -14.57
C HIS A 74 9.42 10.68 -14.49
N THR A 75 9.32 9.90 -13.40
CA THR A 75 10.16 8.71 -13.19
C THR A 75 9.59 7.42 -13.80
N TYR A 76 8.50 7.50 -14.57
CA TYR A 76 7.81 6.31 -15.11
C TYR A 76 8.73 5.36 -15.89
N ARG A 77 9.71 5.89 -16.65
CA ARG A 77 10.68 5.09 -17.43
C ARG A 77 11.94 4.72 -16.66
N ASP A 78 12.17 5.30 -15.48
CA ASP A 78 13.41 5.12 -14.72
C ASP A 78 13.35 3.85 -13.86
N ASP A 79 12.15 3.44 -13.45
CA ASP A 79 11.91 2.30 -12.56
C ASP A 79 10.96 1.28 -13.23
N PRO A 80 11.43 0.06 -13.56
CA PRO A 80 10.60 -0.95 -14.20
C PRO A 80 9.46 -1.45 -13.31
N ASP A 81 9.63 -1.46 -11.98
CA ASP A 81 8.58 -1.87 -11.06
C ASP A 81 7.47 -0.82 -11.00
N LEU A 82 7.85 0.46 -10.97
CA LEU A 82 6.90 1.57 -11.10
C LEU A 82 6.16 1.49 -12.44
N GLN A 83 6.89 1.28 -13.54
CA GLN A 83 6.32 1.18 -14.86
C GLN A 83 5.24 0.08 -14.93
N ASN A 84 5.58 -1.13 -14.47
CA ASN A 84 4.67 -2.26 -14.42
C ASN A 84 3.43 -1.99 -13.55
N PHE A 85 3.62 -1.35 -12.39
CA PHE A 85 2.53 -1.01 -11.49
C PHE A 85 1.56 -0.01 -12.13
N ILE A 86 2.09 1.05 -12.76
CA ILE A 86 1.27 2.07 -13.44
C ILE A 86 0.56 1.47 -14.65
N ASP A 87 1.26 0.64 -15.44
CA ASP A 87 0.66 -0.03 -16.60
C ASP A 87 -0.48 -0.94 -16.18
N PHE A 88 -0.30 -1.73 -15.11
CA PHE A 88 -1.35 -2.55 -14.53
C PHE A 88 -2.53 -1.71 -14.04
N ALA A 89 -2.27 -0.63 -13.30
CA ALA A 89 -3.32 0.23 -12.76
C ALA A 89 -4.14 0.88 -13.89
N GLN A 90 -3.49 1.39 -14.94
CA GLN A 90 -4.17 2.01 -16.08
C GLN A 90 -5.06 1.03 -16.85
N GLN A 91 -4.60 -0.21 -17.01
CA GLN A 91 -5.39 -1.27 -17.64
C GLN A 91 -6.57 -1.72 -16.77
N GLU A 92 -6.34 -1.94 -15.48
CA GLU A 92 -7.36 -2.44 -14.55
C GLU A 92 -8.46 -1.40 -14.32
N PHE A 93 -8.07 -0.14 -14.08
CA PHE A 93 -9.01 0.95 -13.81
C PHE A 93 -9.50 1.66 -15.07
N ARG A 94 -9.02 1.28 -16.26
CA ARG A 94 -9.42 1.86 -17.56
C ARG A 94 -9.28 3.39 -17.57
N CYS A 95 -8.09 3.84 -17.20
CA CYS A 95 -7.71 5.25 -17.08
C CYS A 95 -6.37 5.51 -17.76
N CYS A 96 -6.05 6.78 -17.98
CA CYS A 96 -4.74 7.19 -18.50
C CYS A 96 -4.29 8.48 -17.83
N GLY A 97 -3.04 8.51 -17.38
CA GLY A 97 -2.52 9.55 -16.49
C GLY A 97 -3.02 9.39 -15.05
N LEU A 98 -2.74 10.37 -14.19
CA LEU A 98 -3.13 10.32 -12.77
C LEU A 98 -4.12 11.42 -12.42
N SER A 99 -3.81 12.67 -12.78
CA SER A 99 -4.56 13.87 -12.41
C SER A 99 -5.81 14.08 -13.25
N SER A 100 -6.54 15.17 -12.98
CA SER A 100 -7.69 15.60 -13.77
C SER A 100 -7.36 15.94 -15.24
N GLU A 101 -6.09 16.20 -15.58
CA GLU A 101 -5.63 16.37 -16.97
C GLU A 101 -5.60 15.05 -17.75
N GLY A 102 -5.71 13.92 -17.04
CA GLY A 102 -5.80 12.59 -17.62
C GLY A 102 -4.63 12.26 -18.54
N TYR A 103 -4.92 11.84 -19.78
CA TYR A 103 -3.89 11.40 -20.72
C TYR A 103 -2.85 12.48 -21.07
N MET A 104 -3.15 13.76 -20.83
CA MET A 104 -2.23 14.88 -21.06
C MET A 104 -1.14 14.99 -19.99
N ASP A 105 -1.27 14.30 -18.85
CA ASP A 105 -0.21 14.23 -17.84
C ASP A 105 1.11 13.74 -18.43
N TRP A 106 1.05 12.82 -19.40
CA TRP A 106 2.20 12.25 -20.06
C TRP A 106 3.07 13.27 -20.80
N SER A 107 2.54 14.47 -21.10
CA SER A 107 3.36 15.58 -21.63
C SER A 107 4.52 15.99 -20.70
N LYS A 108 4.42 15.71 -19.40
CA LYS A 108 5.46 15.99 -18.40
C LYS A 108 6.62 14.99 -18.46
N ASN A 109 6.38 13.77 -18.93
CA ASN A 109 7.44 12.76 -19.04
C ASN A 109 8.39 13.05 -20.20
N GLU A 110 9.70 12.86 -20.01
CA GLU A 110 10.75 13.17 -20.99
C GLU A 110 10.58 12.42 -22.34
N TYR A 111 10.02 11.22 -22.33
CA TYR A 111 9.85 10.39 -23.54
C TYR A 111 8.55 10.67 -24.29
N PHE A 112 7.51 11.11 -23.59
CA PHE A 112 6.18 11.36 -24.15
C PHE A 112 5.94 12.85 -24.44
N ASN A 113 6.79 13.74 -23.92
CA ASN A 113 6.75 15.17 -24.22
C ASN A 113 6.86 15.41 -25.73
N CYS A 114 6.01 16.28 -26.27
CA CYS A 114 5.97 16.61 -27.70
C CYS A 114 7.27 17.21 -28.27
N THR A 115 8.11 17.81 -27.43
CA THR A 115 9.40 18.39 -27.82
C THR A 115 10.54 17.38 -27.75
N SER A 116 10.27 16.18 -27.20
CA SER A 116 11.25 15.11 -27.06
C SER A 116 11.70 14.56 -28.42
N PRO A 117 12.98 14.18 -28.58
CA PRO A 117 13.43 13.41 -29.75
C PRO A 117 12.96 11.95 -29.73
N SER A 118 12.28 11.51 -28.66
CA SER A 118 11.73 10.16 -28.52
C SER A 118 10.76 9.80 -29.63
N VAL A 119 10.75 8.52 -30.04
CA VAL A 119 9.76 7.99 -30.99
C VAL A 119 8.32 7.99 -30.43
N GLU A 120 8.17 8.07 -29.11
CA GLU A 120 6.89 8.12 -28.39
C GLU A 120 6.45 9.56 -28.08
N HIS A 121 7.11 10.57 -28.64
CA HIS A 121 6.75 11.98 -28.42
C HIS A 121 5.28 12.24 -28.76
N CYS A 122 4.65 13.16 -28.03
CA CYS A 122 3.21 13.43 -28.09
C CYS A 122 2.33 12.17 -27.90
N GLY A 123 2.87 11.12 -27.29
CA GLY A 123 2.19 9.85 -27.11
C GLY A 123 1.79 9.59 -25.66
N VAL A 124 1.23 8.41 -25.43
CA VAL A 124 0.98 7.87 -24.08
C VAL A 124 1.42 6.41 -24.06
N PRO A 125 1.67 5.81 -22.89
CA PRO A 125 1.96 4.40 -22.79
C PRO A 125 0.86 3.50 -23.38
N PHE A 126 1.26 2.31 -23.81
CA PHE A 126 0.33 1.32 -24.37
C PHE A 126 -0.76 0.88 -23.39
N SER A 127 -0.51 0.97 -22.08
CA SER A 127 -1.45 0.64 -21.01
C SER A 127 -2.69 1.54 -20.98
N CYS A 128 -2.61 2.74 -21.58
CA CYS A 128 -3.76 3.63 -21.76
C CYS A 128 -4.74 3.20 -22.86
N CYS A 129 -4.41 2.19 -23.67
CA CYS A 129 -5.20 1.87 -24.85
C CYS A 129 -6.43 1.01 -24.55
N ILE A 130 -7.58 1.39 -25.13
CA ILE A 130 -8.89 0.76 -24.86
C ILE A 130 -8.87 -0.72 -25.29
N ASN A 131 -8.22 -1.00 -26.41
CA ASN A 131 -8.15 -2.32 -27.05
C ASN A 131 -6.70 -2.69 -27.36
N ALA A 132 -5.82 -2.69 -26.35
CA ALA A 132 -4.43 -3.07 -26.55
C ALA A 132 -4.29 -4.47 -27.20
N THR A 133 -5.24 -5.38 -26.98
CA THR A 133 -5.22 -6.78 -27.44
C THR A 133 -6.27 -7.13 -28.50
N ASP A 134 -7.14 -6.18 -28.90
CA ASP A 134 -8.31 -6.49 -29.72
C ASP A 134 -8.14 -5.99 -31.16
N ILE A 135 -7.35 -6.74 -31.92
CA ILE A 135 -7.55 -6.90 -33.36
C ILE A 135 -7.45 -8.40 -33.59
N SER A 136 -8.35 -8.92 -34.42
CA SER A 136 -8.56 -10.30 -34.90
C SER A 136 -7.33 -11.11 -35.39
N SER A 137 -6.12 -10.70 -35.03
CA SER A 137 -4.81 -11.26 -35.38
C SER A 137 -3.95 -11.66 -34.16
N GLY A 138 -4.39 -11.41 -32.92
CA GLY A 138 -3.65 -11.78 -31.71
C GLY A 138 -2.37 -10.97 -31.46
N LEU A 139 -2.21 -9.82 -32.12
CA LEU A 139 -1.11 -8.87 -31.90
C LEU A 139 -1.55 -7.75 -30.97
N VAL A 140 -0.70 -7.43 -29.98
CA VAL A 140 -0.87 -6.25 -29.13
C VAL A 140 -0.58 -4.99 -29.95
N ASN A 141 -1.54 -4.07 -30.06
CA ASN A 141 -1.30 -2.78 -30.71
C ASN A 141 -0.54 -1.86 -29.76
N ILE A 142 0.77 -2.02 -29.66
CA ILE A 142 1.64 -1.16 -28.84
C ILE A 142 1.74 0.28 -29.35
N MET A 143 1.28 0.55 -30.58
CA MET A 143 1.39 1.87 -31.24
C MET A 143 0.13 2.73 -31.11
N CYS A 144 -0.93 2.23 -30.46
CA CYS A 144 -2.19 2.94 -30.24
C CYS A 144 -2.01 4.31 -29.56
N GLY A 145 -1.04 4.44 -28.66
CA GLY A 145 -0.75 5.65 -27.90
C GLY A 145 0.10 6.68 -28.65
N TYR A 146 0.60 6.40 -29.86
CA TYR A 146 1.52 7.31 -30.54
C TYR A 146 0.80 8.54 -31.08
N GLY A 147 1.34 9.73 -30.80
CA GLY A 147 0.82 11.02 -31.29
C GLY A 147 -0.58 11.39 -30.80
N VAL A 148 -1.17 10.65 -29.85
CA VAL A 148 -2.56 10.87 -29.41
C VAL A 148 -2.76 12.21 -28.70
N GLN A 149 -1.71 12.80 -28.11
CA GLN A 149 -1.76 14.13 -27.50
C GLN A 149 -2.03 15.24 -28.53
N THR A 150 -1.77 15.00 -29.82
CA THR A 150 -2.05 15.98 -30.90
C THR A 150 -3.47 15.91 -31.46
N LEU A 151 -4.21 14.86 -31.13
CA LEU A 151 -5.57 14.64 -31.62
C LEU A 151 -6.58 15.45 -30.79
N SER A 152 -7.76 15.69 -31.36
CA SER A 152 -8.87 16.20 -30.55
C SER A 152 -9.29 15.16 -29.51
N VAL A 153 -9.81 15.60 -28.36
CA VAL A 153 -10.27 14.70 -27.27
C VAL A 153 -11.31 13.69 -27.79
N ALA A 154 -12.15 14.09 -28.75
CA ALA A 154 -13.14 13.21 -29.39
C ALA A 154 -12.54 12.11 -30.27
N GLU A 155 -11.33 12.33 -30.80
CA GLU A 155 -10.59 11.33 -31.58
C GLU A 155 -9.69 10.48 -30.68
N ALA A 156 -9.05 11.10 -29.69
CA ALA A 156 -8.23 10.42 -28.69
C ALA A 156 -9.04 9.39 -27.89
N SER A 157 -10.26 9.76 -27.45
CA SER A 157 -11.16 8.87 -26.70
C SER A 157 -11.65 7.63 -27.45
N LYS A 158 -11.41 7.54 -28.76
CA LYS A 158 -11.67 6.32 -29.55
C LYS A 158 -10.51 5.32 -29.49
N LYS A 159 -9.32 5.76 -29.07
CA LYS A 159 -8.08 4.95 -29.07
C LYS A 159 -7.59 4.65 -27.66
N VAL A 160 -7.66 5.63 -26.77
CA VAL A 160 -7.12 5.57 -25.41
C VAL A 160 -8.16 6.05 -24.39
N TRP A 161 -8.03 5.56 -23.16
CA TRP A 161 -8.71 6.16 -22.02
C TRP A 161 -8.19 7.59 -21.85
N THR A 162 -9.09 8.55 -21.65
CA THR A 162 -8.72 9.98 -21.53
C THR A 162 -8.78 10.49 -20.10
N SER A 163 -9.54 9.82 -19.21
CA SER A 163 -9.70 10.21 -17.80
C SER A 163 -8.52 9.75 -16.95
N GLY A 164 -8.12 10.58 -15.99
CA GLY A 164 -7.07 10.24 -15.03
C GLY A 164 -7.50 9.22 -13.99
N CYS A 165 -6.54 8.43 -13.51
CA CYS A 165 -6.83 7.35 -12.58
C CYS A 165 -7.34 7.85 -11.22
N ILE A 166 -6.89 9.01 -10.72
CA ILE A 166 -7.36 9.56 -9.44
C ILE A 166 -8.86 9.89 -9.52
N GLU A 167 -9.32 10.45 -10.65
CA GLU A 167 -10.73 10.76 -10.86
C GLU A 167 -11.59 9.49 -10.88
N ILE A 168 -11.14 8.43 -11.56
CA ILE A 168 -11.84 7.14 -11.61
C ILE A 168 -11.94 6.51 -10.23
N VAL A 169 -10.82 6.46 -9.49
CA VAL A 169 -10.77 5.89 -8.13
C VAL A 169 -11.67 6.69 -7.19
N ARG A 170 -11.63 8.03 -7.27
CA ARG A 170 -12.52 8.90 -6.49
C ARG A 170 -13.99 8.63 -6.80
N SER A 171 -14.35 8.62 -8.09
CA SER A 171 -15.72 8.38 -8.54
C SER A 171 -16.22 7.01 -8.09
N TRP A 172 -15.35 6.00 -8.10
CA TRP A 172 -15.64 4.68 -7.55
C TRP A 172 -15.82 4.71 -6.03
N ALA A 173 -14.95 5.42 -5.30
CA ALA A 173 -15.01 5.52 -3.85
C ALA A 173 -16.28 6.24 -3.37
N GLU A 174 -16.68 7.32 -4.04
CA GLU A 174 -17.92 8.05 -3.74
C GLU A 174 -19.16 7.16 -3.94
N ARG A 175 -19.18 6.33 -5.00
CA ARG A 175 -20.26 5.37 -5.24
C ARG A 175 -20.30 4.22 -4.23
N ASN A 176 -19.15 3.80 -3.72
CA ASN A 176 -19.01 2.64 -2.83
C ASN A 176 -18.74 3.03 -1.37
N LEU A 177 -19.01 4.29 -0.99
CA LEU A 177 -18.63 4.84 0.30
C LEU A 177 -19.13 3.99 1.48
N TYR A 178 -20.37 3.50 1.43
CA TYR A 178 -20.93 2.66 2.48
C TYR A 178 -20.21 1.32 2.62
N THR A 179 -19.82 0.70 1.51
CA THR A 179 -19.06 -0.56 1.51
C THR A 179 -17.67 -0.33 2.10
N ILE A 180 -16.98 0.74 1.69
CA ILE A 180 -15.65 1.11 2.20
C ILE A 180 -15.72 1.40 3.71
N ALA A 181 -16.71 2.19 4.14
CA ALA A 181 -16.92 2.50 5.55
C ALA A 181 -17.23 1.24 6.38
N GLY A 182 -18.02 0.31 5.84
CA GLY A 182 -18.31 -0.97 6.49
C GLY A 182 -17.06 -1.84 6.66
N ILE A 183 -16.22 -1.94 5.64
CA ILE A 183 -14.94 -2.66 5.71
C ILE A 183 -14.01 -2.01 6.73
N ALA A 184 -13.84 -0.69 6.68
CA ALA A 184 -13.00 0.05 7.63
C ALA A 184 -13.48 -0.14 9.08
N LEU A 185 -14.79 -0.01 9.34
CA LEU A 185 -15.36 -0.28 10.66
C LEU A 185 -15.11 -1.72 11.12
N GLY A 186 -15.24 -2.70 10.22
CA GLY A 186 -14.95 -4.10 10.52
C GLY A 186 -13.48 -4.33 10.92
N ILE A 187 -12.55 -3.69 10.20
CA ILE A 187 -11.12 -3.74 10.50
C ILE A 187 -10.86 -3.12 11.88
N ALA A 188 -11.35 -1.90 12.12
CA ALA A 188 -11.19 -1.21 13.40
C ALA A 188 -11.73 -2.02 14.58
N LEU A 189 -12.93 -2.62 14.46
CA LEU A 189 -13.51 -3.47 15.51
C LEU A 189 -12.68 -4.74 15.74
N SER A 190 -12.17 -5.36 14.67
CA SER A 190 -11.31 -6.54 14.78
C SER A 190 -9.98 -6.24 15.48
N GLN A 191 -9.36 -5.10 15.20
CA GLN A 191 -8.15 -4.65 15.88
C GLN A 191 -8.40 -4.40 17.38
N LEU A 192 -9.49 -3.71 17.72
CA LEU A 192 -9.89 -3.46 19.11
C LEU A 192 -10.12 -4.78 19.88
N PHE A 193 -10.74 -5.77 19.23
CA PHE A 193 -10.94 -7.09 19.82
C PHE A 193 -9.61 -7.80 20.10
N VAL A 194 -8.67 -7.77 19.16
CA VAL A 194 -7.34 -8.39 19.35
C VAL A 194 -6.55 -7.70 20.47
N ILE A 195 -6.58 -6.36 20.52
CA ILE A 195 -5.95 -5.59 21.60
C ILE A 195 -6.59 -5.94 22.95
N TYR A 196 -7.92 -6.03 23.02
CA TYR A 196 -8.64 -6.43 24.24
C TYR A 196 -8.21 -7.81 24.73
N LEU A 197 -8.13 -8.81 23.84
CA LEU A 197 -7.67 -10.15 24.18
C LEU A 197 -6.21 -10.16 24.64
N ALA A 198 -5.33 -9.44 23.95
CA ALA A 198 -3.92 -9.32 24.32
C ALA A 198 -3.75 -8.73 25.73
N LYS A 199 -4.49 -7.65 26.04
CA LYS A 199 -4.47 -7.01 27.36
C LYS A 199 -5.09 -7.87 28.46
N THR A 200 -6.15 -8.61 28.14
CA THR A 200 -6.75 -9.56 29.08
C THR A 200 -5.76 -10.68 29.43
N LEU A 201 -5.03 -11.20 28.43
CA LEU A 201 -4.00 -12.22 28.62
C LEU A 201 -2.83 -11.71 29.48
N GLU A 202 -2.35 -10.49 29.22
CA GLU A 202 -1.32 -9.84 30.06
C GLU A 202 -1.77 -9.76 31.52
N GLY A 203 -2.99 -9.29 31.78
CA GLY A 203 -3.54 -9.19 33.14
C GLY A 203 -3.68 -10.53 33.85
N GLN A 204 -4.10 -11.58 33.15
CA GLN A 204 -4.16 -12.93 33.71
C GLN A 204 -2.78 -13.47 34.10
N ILE A 205 -1.76 -13.17 33.29
CA ILE A 205 -0.40 -13.64 33.57
C ILE A 205 0.21 -12.91 34.76
N ASP A 206 -0.07 -11.62 34.94
CA ASP A 206 0.40 -10.88 36.10
C ASP A 206 -0.27 -11.33 37.39
N LEU A 207 -1.55 -11.72 37.35
CA LEU A 207 -2.23 -12.35 38.48
C LEU A 207 -1.63 -13.71 38.87
N GLN A 208 -1.08 -14.47 37.91
CA GLN A 208 -0.40 -15.74 38.19
C GLN A 208 1.03 -15.57 38.75
N LYS A 209 1.61 -14.37 38.66
CA LYS A 209 2.91 -14.05 39.27
C LYS A 209 2.78 -13.57 40.72
N SER A 210 1.58 -13.14 41.15
CA SER A 210 1.28 -12.73 42.53
C SER A 210 0.93 -13.92 43.42
#